data_AF-A0A2N1VUJ6-F1
#
_entry.id   AF-A0A2N1VUJ6-F1
#
_cell.length_a   1.000
_cell.length_b   1.000
_cell.length_c   1.000
_cell.angle_alpha   90.00
_cell.angle_beta   90.00
_cell.angle_gamma   90.00
#
_symmetry.space_group_name_H-M   'P 1'
#
loop_
_entity.id
_entity.type
_entity.pdbx_description
1 polymer ?
#
loop_
_entity_poly.entity_id
_entity_poly.type
_entity_poly.pdbx_seq_one_letter_code
_entity_poly.pdbx_strand_id
1 'polypeptide(L)'
;ALELRKTNPQEYIKCARSTIVEHVRSMLEFQKLGTITFDYGNNIRGEAKENGLENAFDFPGFVPAYIRPLFCDGKGPFRWAALSGDPNDIYETDKAVLEAFPDDEALVRWIKLAQEKVHFQGLPSRICWLGYGARAKMGKIFNNLVATGKVSAPIVIGRDHLDCGSVASPYRETEAMLDGSDAIADWPILNALLNSIGGASWVSVHHGGGVGIGKSIHAGMVIVADGTKEAEERLERVLTYDPGMGIVRHADAGYERAINNAKEYKVNIPMLKKK
;
A
#
# COMPACT_ATOMS: atom_id res chain seq x y z
N ALA A 1 10.72 13.07 29.53
CA ALA A 1 9.70 12.47 28.62
C ALA A 1 9.17 11.13 29.14
N LEU A 2 10.00 10.07 29.26
CA LEU A 2 9.54 8.75 29.69
C LEU A 2 8.89 8.74 31.09
N GLU A 3 9.48 9.47 32.03
CA GLU A 3 8.93 9.58 33.38
C GLU A 3 7.58 10.30 33.39
N LEU A 4 7.50 11.48 32.76
CA LEU A 4 6.26 12.26 32.64
C LEU A 4 5.12 11.46 32.00
N ARG A 5 5.42 10.63 30.99
CA ARG A 5 4.43 9.76 30.35
C ARG A 5 3.79 8.77 31.34
N LYS A 6 4.55 8.28 32.32
CA LYS A 6 4.07 7.35 33.35
C LYS A 6 3.33 8.07 34.47
N THR A 7 3.91 9.17 34.96
CA THR A 7 3.41 9.85 36.17
C THR A 7 2.27 10.82 35.90
N ASN A 8 2.24 11.45 34.72
CA ASN A 8 1.17 12.36 34.30
C ASN A 8 0.96 12.31 32.76
N PRO A 9 0.27 11.26 32.26
CA PRO A 9 0.08 11.06 30.82
C PRO A 9 -0.70 12.19 30.13
N GLN A 10 -1.62 12.86 30.85
CA GLN A 10 -2.39 13.96 30.28
C GLN A 10 -1.51 15.18 30.00
N GLU A 11 -0.65 15.55 30.95
CA GLU A 11 0.31 16.64 30.72
C GLU A 11 1.31 16.27 29.62
N TYR A 12 1.78 15.02 29.58
CA TYR A 12 2.63 14.54 28.47
C TYR A 12 1.97 14.76 27.10
N ILE A 13 0.69 14.38 26.96
CA ILE A 13 -0.07 14.53 25.71
C ILE A 13 -0.25 16.01 25.36
N LYS A 14 -0.59 16.85 26.34
CA LYS A 14 -0.72 18.30 26.15
C LYS A 14 0.58 18.93 25.65
N CYS A 15 1.71 18.62 26.30
CA CYS A 15 3.03 19.09 25.87
C CYS A 15 3.36 18.61 24.45
N ALA A 16 3.11 17.33 24.14
CA ALA A 16 3.37 16.78 22.81
C ALA A 16 2.56 17.48 21.71
N ARG A 17 1.26 17.73 21.96
CA ARG A 17 0.38 18.46 21.03
C ARG A 17 0.81 19.91 20.82
N SER A 18 1.21 20.60 21.89
CA SER A 18 1.76 21.95 21.77
C SER A 18 3.01 21.99 20.88
N THR A 19 3.90 21.01 21.01
CA THR A 19 5.09 20.89 20.15
C THR A 19 4.72 20.57 18.70
N ILE A 20 3.70 19.73 18.48
CA ILE A 20 3.19 19.42 17.14
C ILE A 20 2.67 20.69 16.44
N VAL A 21 1.90 21.52 17.14
CA VAL A 21 1.39 22.79 16.58
C VAL A 21 2.54 23.69 16.12
N GLU A 22 3.59 23.85 16.93
CA GLU A 22 4.77 24.65 16.54
C GLU A 22 5.56 24.03 15.38
N HIS A 23 5.68 22.70 15.36
CA HIS A 23 6.32 21.98 14.27
C HIS A 23 5.58 22.20 12.94
N VAL A 24 4.26 22.04 12.91
CA VAL A 24 3.45 22.25 11.70
C VAL A 24 3.46 23.72 11.28
N ARG A 25 3.43 24.66 12.23
CA ARG A 25 3.63 26.09 11.94
C ARG A 25 4.95 26.34 11.21
N SER A 26 6.04 25.73 11.67
CA SER A 26 7.34 25.83 10.99
C SER A 26 7.31 25.25 9.57
N MET A 27 6.65 24.11 9.36
CA MET A 27 6.46 23.51 8.03
C MET A 27 5.70 24.45 7.07
N LEU A 28 4.67 25.15 7.58
CA LEU A 28 3.92 26.15 6.82
C LEU A 28 4.78 27.37 6.47
N GLU A 29 5.66 27.83 7.36
CA GLU A 29 6.59 28.92 7.04
C GLU A 29 7.59 28.51 5.94
N PHE A 30 8.13 27.28 5.97
CA PHE A 30 8.94 26.77 4.86
C PHE A 30 8.15 26.72 3.54
N GLN A 31 6.88 26.32 3.59
CA GLN A 31 6.00 26.30 2.41
C GLN A 31 5.81 27.71 1.83
N LYS A 32 5.57 28.72 2.68
CA LYS A 32 5.44 30.13 2.28
C LYS A 32 6.70 30.67 1.62
N LEU A 33 7.87 30.18 2.03
CA LEU A 33 9.17 30.49 1.42
C LEU A 33 9.43 29.74 0.10
N GLY A 34 8.48 28.94 -0.38
CA GLY A 34 8.56 28.23 -1.66
C GLY A 34 9.07 26.79 -1.56
N THR A 35 9.21 26.24 -0.35
CA THR A 35 9.58 24.82 -0.17
C THR A 35 8.39 23.93 -0.47
N ILE A 36 8.62 22.84 -1.23
CA ILE A 36 7.61 21.80 -1.42
C ILE A 36 7.42 21.07 -0.08
N THR A 37 6.28 21.30 0.56
CA THR A 37 5.90 20.71 1.84
C THR A 37 4.74 19.74 1.65
N PHE A 38 4.78 18.58 2.32
CA PHE A 38 3.70 17.61 2.31
C PHE A 38 3.69 16.80 3.61
N ASP A 39 2.52 16.25 3.96
CA ASP A 39 2.36 15.31 5.08
C ASP A 39 2.62 13.88 4.63
N TYR A 40 3.43 13.16 5.41
CA TYR A 40 3.82 11.80 5.10
C TYR A 40 3.09 10.74 5.93
N GLY A 41 1.80 10.95 6.20
CA GLY A 41 0.88 9.92 6.64
C GLY A 41 0.96 9.54 8.11
N ASN A 42 1.34 10.49 8.97
CA ASN A 42 1.39 10.32 10.43
C ASN A 42 0.31 11.14 11.17
N ASN A 43 -0.59 11.80 10.44
CA ASN A 43 -1.68 12.63 10.97
C ASN A 43 -1.20 13.86 11.78
N ILE A 44 0.03 14.36 11.54
CA ILE A 44 0.55 15.54 12.25
C ILE A 44 -0.29 16.80 11.96
N ARG A 45 -0.80 16.97 10.74
CA ARG A 45 -1.72 18.07 10.39
C ARG A 45 -3.04 18.00 11.15
N GLY A 46 -3.60 16.79 11.28
CA GLY A 46 -4.83 16.56 12.03
C GLY A 46 -4.67 16.93 13.51
N GLU A 47 -3.58 16.48 14.14
CA GLU A 47 -3.28 16.87 15.52
C GLU A 47 -3.08 18.38 15.66
N ALA A 48 -2.39 19.04 14.73
CA ALA A 48 -2.20 20.49 14.81
C ALA A 48 -3.52 21.26 14.65
N LYS A 49 -4.40 20.84 13.73
CA LYS A 49 -5.73 21.45 13.54
C LYS A 49 -6.61 21.31 14.78
N GLU A 50 -6.70 20.10 15.34
CA GLU A 50 -7.47 19.82 16.56
C GLU A 50 -6.95 20.62 17.78
N ASN A 51 -5.74 21.17 17.71
CA ASN A 51 -5.13 21.98 18.76
C ASN A 51 -4.93 23.46 18.37
N GLY A 52 -5.75 23.95 17.44
CA GLY A 52 -5.92 25.40 17.18
C GLY A 52 -5.10 25.99 16.03
N LEU A 53 -4.43 25.16 15.22
CA LEU A 53 -3.80 25.62 13.99
C LEU A 53 -4.74 25.43 12.79
N GLU A 54 -5.61 26.41 12.55
CA GLU A 54 -6.67 26.35 11.52
C GLU A 54 -6.17 25.96 10.12
N ASN A 55 -5.01 26.50 9.74
CA ASN A 55 -4.43 26.34 8.41
C ASN A 55 -3.43 25.18 8.32
N ALA A 56 -3.50 24.21 9.25
CA ALA A 56 -2.62 23.03 9.26
C ALA A 56 -2.72 22.15 8.00
N PHE A 57 -3.78 22.28 7.21
CA PHE A 57 -4.00 21.52 5.98
C PHE A 57 -3.64 22.29 4.70
N ASP A 58 -2.98 23.45 4.79
CA ASP A 58 -2.53 24.22 3.61
C ASP A 58 -1.46 23.48 2.79
N PHE A 59 -0.82 22.45 3.34
CA PHE A 59 0.01 21.50 2.59
C PHE A 59 -0.66 20.12 2.49
N PRO A 60 -0.56 19.44 1.33
CA PRO A 60 -1.31 18.22 1.05
C PRO A 60 -0.66 16.98 1.69
N GLY A 61 -1.42 15.90 1.79
CA GLY A 61 -0.86 14.57 2.01
C GLY A 61 -0.11 14.06 0.79
N PHE A 62 0.88 13.20 1.00
CA PHE A 62 1.69 12.64 -0.08
C PHE A 62 0.87 11.80 -1.09
N VAL A 63 -0.25 11.20 -0.66
CA VAL A 63 -1.06 10.36 -1.56
C VAL A 63 -1.81 11.18 -2.60
N PRO A 64 -2.65 12.17 -2.26
CA PRO A 64 -3.25 13.05 -3.26
C PRO A 64 -2.20 13.78 -4.10
N ALA A 65 -1.05 14.14 -3.53
CA ALA A 65 -0.01 14.89 -4.24
C ALA A 65 0.78 14.05 -5.24
N TYR A 66 1.10 12.78 -4.92
CA TYR A 66 2.11 12.02 -5.68
C TYR A 66 1.72 10.56 -5.99
N ILE A 67 1.03 9.87 -5.06
CA ILE A 67 0.89 8.40 -5.14
C ILE A 67 -0.40 7.95 -5.81
N ARG A 68 -1.48 8.73 -5.74
CA ARG A 68 -2.80 8.31 -6.24
C ARG A 68 -2.81 7.84 -7.72
N PRO A 69 -2.04 8.42 -8.65
CA PRO A 69 -1.94 7.88 -10.01
C PRO A 69 -1.46 6.42 -10.05
N LEU A 70 -0.56 6.01 -9.15
CA LEU A 70 -0.10 4.63 -9.03
C LEU A 70 -1.21 3.72 -8.49
N PHE A 71 -2.02 4.19 -7.54
CA PHE A 71 -3.18 3.44 -7.06
C PHE A 71 -4.23 3.23 -8.15
N CYS A 72 -4.41 4.19 -9.06
CA CYS A 72 -5.28 4.02 -10.23
C CYS A 72 -4.78 2.93 -11.19
N ASP A 73 -3.49 2.56 -11.16
CA ASP A 73 -2.90 1.43 -11.89
C ASP A 73 -2.93 0.11 -11.11
N GLY A 74 -3.51 0.11 -9.90
CA GLY A 74 -3.46 -1.02 -8.97
C GLY A 74 -2.05 -1.26 -8.41
N LYS A 75 -1.11 -0.32 -8.59
CA LYS A 75 0.22 -0.38 -7.97
C LYS A 75 0.12 -0.08 -6.49
N GLY A 76 1.02 -0.68 -5.73
CA GLY A 76 1.16 -0.47 -4.29
C GLY A 76 2.31 -1.29 -3.74
N PRO A 77 2.50 -1.32 -2.42
CA PRO A 77 3.69 -1.89 -1.77
C PRO A 77 3.68 -3.43 -1.70
N PHE A 78 3.50 -4.06 -2.86
CA PHE A 78 3.61 -5.50 -3.08
C PHE A 78 5.00 -5.99 -2.69
N ARG A 79 5.04 -7.07 -1.92
CA ARG A 79 6.27 -7.61 -1.33
C ARG A 79 6.22 -9.11 -1.20
N TRP A 80 7.39 -9.71 -1.06
CA TRP A 80 7.51 -11.13 -0.72
C TRP A 80 8.70 -11.38 0.20
N ALA A 81 8.67 -12.51 0.89
CA ALA A 81 9.77 -12.99 1.72
C ALA A 81 10.05 -14.48 1.46
N ALA A 82 11.32 -14.85 1.42
CA ALA A 82 11.75 -16.23 1.26
C ALA A 82 11.75 -16.95 2.62
N LEU A 83 10.92 -18.00 2.78
CA LEU A 83 10.82 -18.72 4.06
C LEU A 83 12.04 -19.60 4.36
N SER A 84 12.92 -19.83 3.37
CA SER A 84 14.20 -20.52 3.54
C SER A 84 15.16 -19.77 4.46
N GLY A 85 15.06 -18.43 4.49
CA GLY A 85 16.10 -17.57 5.06
C GLY A 85 17.32 -17.37 4.15
N ASP A 86 17.38 -17.98 2.97
CA ASP A 86 18.49 -17.84 2.03
C ASP A 86 18.31 -16.58 1.15
N PRO A 87 19.26 -15.62 1.16
CA PRO A 87 19.18 -14.43 0.31
C PRO A 87 19.19 -14.75 -1.19
N ASN A 88 19.73 -15.90 -1.60
CA ASN A 88 19.73 -16.31 -3.01
C ASN A 88 18.33 -16.49 -3.57
N ASP A 89 17.35 -16.90 -2.76
CA ASP A 89 15.96 -16.98 -3.20
C ASP A 89 15.39 -15.60 -3.57
N ILE A 90 15.83 -14.53 -2.89
CA ILE A 90 15.49 -13.16 -3.28
C ILE A 90 16.21 -12.75 -4.57
N TYR A 91 17.47 -13.14 -4.77
CA TYR A 91 18.17 -12.83 -6.02
C TYR A 91 17.57 -13.56 -7.23
N GLU A 92 17.12 -14.81 -7.06
CA GLU A 92 16.40 -15.55 -8.11
C GLU A 92 15.04 -14.92 -8.42
N THR A 93 14.29 -14.46 -7.41
CA THR A 93 13.04 -13.75 -7.64
C THR A 93 13.25 -12.37 -8.25
N ASP A 94 14.30 -11.63 -7.88
CA ASP A 94 14.68 -10.37 -8.51
C ASP A 94 15.01 -10.57 -10.00
N LYS A 95 15.79 -11.62 -10.33
CA LYS A 95 16.08 -12.00 -11.72
C LYS A 95 14.79 -12.29 -12.48
N ALA A 96 13.87 -13.05 -11.89
CA ALA A 96 12.59 -13.34 -12.52
C ALA A 96 11.73 -12.09 -12.76
N VAL A 97 11.79 -11.08 -11.87
CA VAL A 97 11.14 -9.77 -12.09
C VAL A 97 11.76 -9.05 -13.30
N LEU A 98 13.09 -9.00 -13.39
CA LEU A 98 13.79 -8.36 -14.50
C LEU A 98 13.49 -9.03 -15.86
N GLU A 99 13.38 -10.36 -15.88
CA GLU A 99 13.01 -11.13 -17.06
C GLU A 99 11.52 -10.97 -17.43
N ALA A 100 10.64 -10.83 -16.44
CA ALA A 100 9.21 -10.71 -16.66
C ALA A 100 8.77 -9.32 -17.17
N PHE A 101 9.55 -8.28 -16.88
CA PHE A 101 9.25 -6.88 -17.19
C PHE A 101 10.51 -6.12 -17.67
N PRO A 102 11.14 -6.56 -18.77
CA PRO A 102 12.40 -5.97 -19.23
C PRO A 102 12.22 -4.51 -19.69
N ASP A 103 11.02 -4.15 -20.15
CA ASP A 103 10.70 -2.84 -20.72
C ASP A 103 10.26 -1.80 -19.67
N ASP A 104 10.04 -2.20 -18.40
CA ASP A 104 9.75 -1.25 -17.31
C ASP A 104 11.07 -0.73 -16.73
N GLU A 105 11.66 0.29 -17.36
CA GLU A 105 12.94 0.87 -16.96
C GLU A 105 12.97 1.32 -15.49
N ALA A 106 11.85 1.84 -14.98
CA ALA A 106 11.74 2.29 -13.60
C ALA A 106 11.81 1.10 -12.62
N LEU A 107 11.11 0.02 -12.93
CA LEU A 107 11.14 -1.24 -12.17
C LEU A 107 12.53 -1.90 -12.22
N VAL A 108 13.15 -1.96 -13.40
CA VAL A 108 14.50 -2.52 -13.57
C VAL A 108 15.51 -1.74 -12.73
N ARG A 109 15.46 -0.41 -12.79
CA ARG A 109 16.32 0.45 -11.96
C ARG A 109 16.04 0.25 -10.47
N TRP A 110 14.77 0.12 -10.08
CA TRP A 110 14.39 -0.12 -8.68
C TRP A 110 15.00 -1.42 -8.15
N ILE A 111 14.87 -2.54 -8.86
CA ILE A 111 15.42 -3.84 -8.42
C ILE A 111 16.94 -3.76 -8.28
N LYS A 112 17.65 -3.15 -9.25
CA LYS A 112 19.12 -2.99 -9.19
C LYS A 112 19.55 -2.17 -7.96
N LEU A 113 18.88 -1.03 -7.70
CA LEU A 113 19.17 -0.21 -6.52
C LEU A 113 18.83 -0.94 -5.22
N ALA A 114 17.73 -1.70 -5.19
CA ALA A 114 17.33 -2.45 -4.02
C ALA A 114 18.31 -3.59 -3.69
N GLN A 115 18.94 -4.22 -4.70
CA GLN A 115 20.02 -5.17 -4.49
C GLN A 115 21.28 -4.51 -3.94
N GLU A 116 21.65 -3.34 -4.46
CA GLU A 116 22.88 -2.64 -4.09
C GLU A 116 22.79 -1.98 -2.71
N LYS A 117 21.63 -1.41 -2.37
CA LYS A 117 21.48 -0.48 -1.23
C LYS A 117 20.70 -1.04 -0.06
N VAL A 118 19.89 -2.08 -0.23
CA VAL A 118 19.02 -2.60 0.84
C VAL A 118 19.62 -3.88 1.43
N HIS A 119 20.04 -3.79 2.68
CA HIS A 119 20.44 -4.95 3.47
C HIS A 119 19.22 -5.66 4.06
N PHE A 120 19.21 -6.99 4.00
CA PHE A 120 18.11 -7.78 4.56
C PHE A 120 18.05 -7.70 6.09
N GLN A 121 16.84 -7.82 6.62
CA GLN A 121 16.55 -7.86 8.06
C GLN A 121 15.62 -9.04 8.35
N GLY A 122 16.07 -10.02 9.15
CA GLY A 122 15.32 -11.26 9.36
C GLY A 122 15.28 -12.12 8.09
N LEU A 123 14.11 -12.62 7.72
CA LEU A 123 13.93 -13.34 6.45
C LEU A 123 14.22 -12.41 5.26
N PRO A 124 15.09 -12.81 4.31
CA PRO A 124 15.30 -12.06 3.09
C PRO A 124 13.96 -11.76 2.40
N SER A 125 13.74 -10.48 2.12
CA SER A 125 12.47 -9.95 1.64
C SER A 125 12.71 -8.86 0.60
N ARG A 126 11.78 -8.71 -0.34
CA ARG A 126 11.82 -7.67 -1.36
C ARG A 126 10.49 -6.93 -1.42
N ILE A 127 10.59 -5.61 -1.51
CA ILE A 127 9.49 -4.71 -1.84
C ILE A 127 9.62 -4.31 -3.31
N CYS A 128 8.53 -4.38 -4.06
CA CYS A 128 8.51 -4.07 -5.49
C CYS A 128 7.10 -3.67 -5.91
N TRP A 129 6.90 -2.42 -6.32
CA TRP A 129 5.56 -1.90 -6.61
C TRP A 129 5.03 -2.43 -7.94
N LEU A 130 4.18 -3.47 -7.86
CA LEU A 130 3.53 -4.08 -9.02
C LEU A 130 2.04 -3.74 -9.06
N GLY A 131 1.55 -3.52 -10.28
CA GLY A 131 0.16 -3.13 -10.58
C GLY A 131 -0.78 -4.31 -10.81
N TYR A 132 -2.01 -4.00 -11.22
CA TYR A 132 -2.98 -5.00 -11.67
C TYR A 132 -2.39 -5.87 -12.78
N GLY A 133 -2.67 -7.18 -12.77
CA GLY A 133 -2.11 -8.17 -13.71
C GLY A 133 -0.67 -8.56 -13.42
N ALA A 134 0.23 -7.59 -13.17
CA ALA A 134 1.63 -7.85 -12.86
C ALA A 134 1.79 -8.67 -11.56
N ARG A 135 0.95 -8.41 -10.54
CA ARG A 135 0.96 -9.18 -9.29
C ARG A 135 0.64 -10.67 -9.52
N ALA A 136 -0.44 -10.98 -10.24
CA ALA A 136 -0.82 -12.37 -10.55
C ALA A 136 0.25 -13.08 -11.39
N LYS A 137 0.77 -12.40 -12.43
CA LYS A 137 1.88 -12.90 -13.25
C LYS A 137 3.08 -13.30 -12.38
N MET A 138 3.50 -12.43 -11.45
CA MET A 138 4.62 -12.73 -10.58
C MET A 138 4.31 -13.80 -9.53
N GLY A 139 3.09 -13.84 -8.98
CA GLY A 139 2.67 -14.92 -8.08
C GLY A 139 2.82 -16.29 -8.73
N LYS A 140 2.36 -16.43 -9.98
CA LYS A 140 2.53 -17.67 -10.76
C LYS A 140 4.00 -18.00 -11.02
N ILE A 141 4.81 -17.01 -11.41
CA ILE A 141 6.25 -17.20 -11.66
C ILE A 141 6.95 -17.68 -10.38
N PHE A 142 6.70 -17.02 -9.24
CA PHE A 142 7.28 -17.40 -7.95
C PHE A 142 6.86 -18.80 -7.53
N ASN A 143 5.58 -19.16 -7.69
CA ASN A 143 5.13 -20.51 -7.41
C ASN A 143 5.85 -21.55 -8.27
N ASN A 144 6.10 -21.26 -9.55
CA ASN A 144 6.88 -22.13 -10.42
C ASN A 144 8.37 -22.22 -10.04
N LEU A 145 8.97 -21.13 -9.55
CA LEU A 145 10.35 -21.17 -9.03
C LEU A 145 10.45 -22.10 -7.82
N VAL A 146 9.45 -22.09 -6.93
CA VAL A 146 9.36 -23.02 -5.79
C VAL A 146 9.15 -24.45 -6.29
N ALA A 147 8.21 -24.68 -7.21
CA ALA A 147 7.91 -26.00 -7.76
C ALA A 147 9.10 -26.67 -8.46
N THR A 148 9.97 -25.86 -9.09
CA THR A 148 11.18 -26.34 -9.79
C THR A 148 12.41 -26.42 -8.90
N GLY A 149 12.32 -25.98 -7.64
CA GLY A 149 13.45 -25.95 -6.70
C GLY A 149 14.51 -24.88 -7.00
N LYS A 150 14.25 -23.95 -7.93
CA LYS A 150 15.11 -22.77 -8.15
C LYS A 150 15.07 -21.81 -6.98
N VAL A 151 13.93 -21.74 -6.32
CA VAL A 151 13.79 -21.15 -4.99
C VAL A 151 13.62 -22.29 -4.00
N SER A 152 14.43 -22.28 -2.95
CA SER A 152 14.68 -23.45 -2.09
C SER A 152 13.55 -23.81 -1.12
N ALA A 153 12.65 -22.87 -0.83
CA ALA A 153 11.49 -23.06 0.05
C ALA A 153 10.29 -22.18 -0.39
N PRO A 154 9.08 -22.39 0.15
CA PRO A 154 7.94 -21.53 -0.17
C PRO A 154 8.20 -20.04 0.06
N ILE A 155 7.52 -19.20 -0.71
CA ILE A 155 7.57 -17.75 -0.61
C ILE A 155 6.25 -17.24 -0.04
N VAL A 156 6.29 -16.33 0.93
CA VAL A 156 5.10 -15.57 1.34
C VAL A 156 5.00 -14.30 0.52
N ILE A 157 3.82 -14.04 -0.04
CA ILE A 157 3.54 -12.88 -0.88
C ILE A 157 2.47 -12.04 -0.21
N GLY A 158 2.74 -10.76 0.02
CA GLY A 158 1.81 -9.86 0.68
C GLY A 158 2.06 -8.40 0.34
N ARG A 159 1.61 -7.52 1.23
CA ARG A 159 1.75 -6.06 1.09
C ARG A 159 1.52 -5.36 2.43
N ASP A 160 1.73 -4.05 2.44
CA ASP A 160 1.16 -3.21 3.50
C ASP A 160 -0.38 -3.18 3.40
N HIS A 161 -1.03 -2.71 4.46
CA HIS A 161 -2.44 -2.32 4.45
C HIS A 161 -2.68 -1.00 3.70
N LEU A 162 -1.62 -0.18 3.53
CA LEU A 162 -1.61 0.90 2.54
C LEU A 162 -1.51 0.28 1.14
N ASP A 163 -2.61 0.26 0.41
CA ASP A 163 -2.64 -0.16 -0.99
C ASP A 163 -3.89 0.42 -1.68
N CYS A 164 -3.89 0.36 -3.01
CA CYS A 164 -4.90 0.94 -3.89
C CYS A 164 -6.36 0.60 -3.54
N GLY A 165 -6.65 -0.57 -2.96
CA GLY A 165 -8.01 -1.02 -2.68
C GLY A 165 -8.30 -1.36 -1.22
N SER A 166 -7.35 -1.16 -0.31
CA SER A 166 -7.38 -1.82 1.00
C SER A 166 -7.47 -0.89 2.20
N VAL A 167 -7.70 0.41 2.01
CA VAL A 167 -7.72 1.40 3.10
C VAL A 167 -8.70 2.53 2.84
N ALA A 168 -9.39 2.94 3.90
CA ALA A 168 -10.07 4.23 4.02
C ALA A 168 -9.37 5.03 5.13
N SER A 169 -8.77 6.16 4.76
CA SER A 169 -8.09 7.08 5.67
C SER A 169 -8.12 8.52 5.11
N PRO A 170 -9.08 9.35 5.56
CA PRO A 170 -9.29 10.71 5.04
C PRO A 170 -8.13 11.68 5.24
N TYR A 171 -7.18 11.35 6.13
CA TYR A 171 -6.01 12.16 6.42
C TYR A 171 -4.73 11.62 5.74
N ARG A 172 -4.87 10.61 4.88
CA ARG A 172 -3.75 9.93 4.21
C ARG A 172 -4.16 9.35 2.86
N GLU A 173 -4.47 8.06 2.74
CA GLU A 173 -4.63 7.40 1.44
C GLU A 173 -5.85 7.87 0.65
N THR A 174 -6.92 8.21 1.35
CA THR A 174 -8.19 8.62 0.74
C THR A 174 -8.48 10.11 0.98
N GLU A 175 -7.46 10.90 1.31
CA GLU A 175 -7.57 12.36 1.44
C GLU A 175 -7.91 13.02 0.11
N ALA A 176 -8.96 13.82 0.06
CA ALA A 176 -9.41 14.52 -1.14
C ALA A 176 -9.66 13.57 -2.32
N MET A 177 -10.52 12.58 -2.14
CA MET A 177 -11.05 11.79 -3.26
C MET A 177 -11.84 12.73 -4.20
N LEU A 178 -11.80 12.46 -5.51
CA LEU A 178 -12.38 13.34 -6.54
C LEU A 178 -13.90 13.56 -6.33
N ASP A 179 -14.60 12.56 -5.81
CA ASP A 179 -16.03 12.55 -5.54
C ASP A 179 -16.38 12.85 -4.06
N GLY A 180 -15.38 13.14 -3.22
CA GLY A 180 -15.55 13.36 -1.78
C GLY A 180 -15.81 12.08 -0.96
N SER A 181 -15.56 10.90 -1.51
CA SER A 181 -15.74 9.59 -0.84
C SER A 181 -14.69 9.24 0.22
N ASP A 182 -13.94 10.22 0.71
CA ASP A 182 -12.77 10.08 1.58
C ASP A 182 -12.99 9.10 2.75
N ALA A 183 -14.14 9.20 3.41
CA ALA A 183 -14.46 8.45 4.63
C ALA A 183 -15.22 7.13 4.40
N ILE A 184 -15.51 6.76 3.15
CA ILE A 184 -16.24 5.51 2.86
C ILE A 184 -15.34 4.30 3.15
N ALA A 185 -15.69 3.56 4.21
CA ALA A 185 -14.93 2.42 4.71
C ALA A 185 -15.44 1.05 4.21
N ASP A 186 -16.40 1.01 3.29
CA ASP A 186 -16.89 -0.26 2.72
C ASP A 186 -15.80 -0.99 1.92
N TRP A 187 -14.98 -0.23 1.19
CA TRP A 187 -13.91 -0.75 0.32
C TRP A 187 -12.88 -1.65 1.02
N PRO A 188 -12.24 -1.24 2.14
CA PRO A 188 -11.32 -2.13 2.85
C PRO A 188 -12.02 -3.38 3.43
N ILE A 189 -13.30 -3.29 3.80
CA ILE A 189 -14.06 -4.46 4.27
C ILE A 189 -14.32 -5.43 3.11
N LEU A 190 -14.73 -4.92 1.94
CA LEU A 190 -14.90 -5.72 0.73
C LEU A 190 -13.57 -6.34 0.27
N ASN A 191 -12.46 -5.61 0.37
CA ASN A 191 -11.12 -6.16 0.09
C ASN A 191 -10.81 -7.38 0.97
N ALA A 192 -11.04 -7.28 2.29
CA ALA A 192 -10.82 -8.40 3.20
C ALA A 192 -11.73 -9.60 2.89
N LEU A 193 -13.03 -9.35 2.63
CA LEU A 193 -13.99 -10.41 2.32
C LEU A 193 -13.60 -11.13 1.02
N LEU A 194 -13.29 -10.39 -0.06
CA LEU A 194 -12.86 -10.97 -1.33
C LEU A 194 -11.57 -11.77 -1.22
N ASN A 195 -10.57 -11.26 -0.49
CA ASN A 195 -9.33 -11.98 -0.27
C ASN A 195 -9.54 -13.26 0.55
N SER A 196 -10.46 -13.23 1.51
CA SER A 196 -10.82 -14.40 2.33
C SER A 196 -11.43 -15.51 1.49
N ILE A 197 -12.43 -15.18 0.65
CA ILE A 197 -13.06 -16.17 -0.23
C ILE A 197 -12.19 -16.55 -1.44
N GLY A 198 -11.26 -15.67 -1.84
CA GLY A 198 -10.34 -15.91 -2.95
C GLY A 198 -9.27 -16.96 -2.63
N GLY A 199 -9.03 -17.21 -1.34
CA GLY A 199 -8.08 -18.20 -0.85
C GLY A 199 -6.73 -17.62 -0.43
N ALA A 200 -6.70 -16.36 0.06
CA ALA A 200 -5.52 -15.85 0.73
C ALA A 200 -5.18 -16.75 1.93
N SER A 201 -3.89 -16.91 2.23
CA SER A 201 -3.44 -17.77 3.35
C SER A 201 -3.80 -17.16 4.70
N TRP A 202 -3.77 -15.82 4.81
CA TRP A 202 -4.42 -15.10 5.91
C TRP A 202 -4.86 -13.71 5.48
N VAL A 203 -5.88 -13.21 6.16
CA VAL A 203 -6.48 -11.89 5.95
C VAL A 203 -6.64 -11.20 7.29
N SER A 204 -6.48 -9.89 7.31
CA SER A 204 -6.61 -9.07 8.51
C SER A 204 -7.43 -7.81 8.24
N VAL A 205 -8.17 -7.35 9.24
CA VAL A 205 -8.86 -6.05 9.25
C VAL A 205 -8.44 -5.31 10.50
N HIS A 206 -7.84 -4.13 10.31
CA HIS A 206 -7.30 -3.33 11.40
C HIS A 206 -7.91 -1.92 11.39
N HIS A 207 -7.82 -1.26 12.54
CA HIS A 207 -8.29 0.09 12.78
C HIS A 207 -7.16 0.98 13.31
N GLY A 208 -7.05 2.18 12.75
CA GLY A 208 -6.17 3.25 13.25
C GLY A 208 -4.68 3.10 12.93
N GLY A 209 -4.30 2.18 12.03
CA GLY A 209 -2.91 2.06 11.60
C GLY A 209 -2.44 3.33 10.90
N GLY A 210 -1.24 3.77 11.27
CA GLY A 210 -0.56 4.94 10.73
C GLY A 210 -1.05 6.28 11.26
N VAL A 211 -2.36 6.55 11.14
CA VAL A 211 -2.96 7.86 11.48
C VAL A 211 -3.59 7.91 12.88
N GLY A 212 -3.66 6.78 13.59
CA GLY A 212 -4.20 6.70 14.94
C GLY A 212 -5.66 6.25 15.01
N ILE A 213 -6.10 5.89 16.22
CA ILE A 213 -7.43 5.38 16.53
C ILE A 213 -8.51 6.35 16.04
N GLY A 214 -9.51 5.84 15.31
CA GLY A 214 -10.64 6.57 14.79
C GLY A 214 -10.44 7.14 13.38
N LYS A 215 -9.22 7.04 12.83
CA LYS A 215 -8.82 7.78 11.62
C LYS A 215 -8.55 6.91 10.39
N SER A 216 -8.57 5.58 10.52
CA SER A 216 -8.44 4.66 9.38
C SER A 216 -9.06 3.29 9.63
N ILE A 217 -9.60 2.67 8.57
CA ILE A 217 -9.98 1.26 8.50
C ILE A 217 -9.27 0.65 7.30
N HIS A 218 -8.59 -0.48 7.49
CA HIS A 218 -7.79 -1.07 6.42
C HIS A 218 -7.56 -2.57 6.55
N ALA A 219 -7.41 -3.23 5.40
CA ALA A 219 -7.27 -4.67 5.26
C ALA A 219 -5.88 -5.09 4.75
N GLY A 220 -5.41 -6.21 5.28
CA GLY A 220 -4.19 -6.88 4.85
C GLY A 220 -4.51 -8.25 4.27
N MET A 221 -3.69 -8.70 3.34
CA MET A 221 -3.74 -10.05 2.82
C MET A 221 -2.32 -10.56 2.60
N VAL A 222 -2.14 -11.86 2.81
CA VAL A 222 -0.92 -12.58 2.43
C VAL A 222 -1.31 -13.95 1.90
N ILE A 223 -0.57 -14.42 0.91
CA ILE A 223 -0.76 -15.72 0.28
C ILE A 223 0.58 -16.43 0.09
N VAL A 224 0.60 -17.73 0.34
CA VAL A 224 1.80 -18.58 0.20
C VAL A 224 1.88 -19.15 -1.21
N ALA A 225 3.04 -19.01 -1.83
CA ALA A 225 3.44 -19.73 -3.03
C ALA A 225 4.29 -20.94 -2.60
N ASP A 226 3.70 -22.13 -2.55
CA ASP A 226 4.31 -23.38 -2.08
C ASP A 226 4.69 -24.36 -3.20
N GLY A 227 4.51 -23.95 -4.46
CA GLY A 227 4.83 -24.75 -5.64
C GLY A 227 3.70 -25.68 -6.10
N THR A 228 2.60 -25.77 -5.36
CA THR A 228 1.46 -26.62 -5.72
C THR A 228 0.58 -25.99 -6.80
N LYS A 229 -0.20 -26.82 -7.50
CA LYS A 229 -1.17 -26.33 -8.50
C LYS A 229 -2.38 -25.67 -7.83
N GLU A 230 -2.75 -26.15 -6.66
CA GLU A 230 -3.76 -25.57 -5.80
C GLU A 230 -3.37 -24.15 -5.36
N ALA A 231 -2.10 -23.92 -5.00
CA ALA A 231 -1.61 -22.57 -4.72
C ALA A 231 -1.59 -21.68 -5.96
N GLU A 232 -1.23 -22.19 -7.14
CA GLU A 232 -1.28 -21.44 -8.40
C GLU A 232 -2.67 -20.85 -8.66
N GLU A 233 -3.74 -21.64 -8.47
CA GLU A 233 -5.11 -21.16 -8.64
C GLU A 233 -5.52 -20.09 -7.62
N ARG A 234 -5.12 -20.25 -6.36
CA ARG A 234 -5.39 -19.25 -5.31
C ARG A 234 -4.63 -17.96 -5.59
N LEU A 235 -3.37 -18.06 -6.01
CA LEU A 235 -2.52 -16.92 -6.36
C LEU A 235 -3.12 -16.12 -7.50
N GLU A 236 -3.55 -16.78 -8.58
CA GLU A 236 -4.21 -16.13 -9.72
C GLU A 236 -5.46 -15.33 -9.26
N ARG A 237 -6.33 -15.94 -8.45
CA ARG A 237 -7.54 -15.27 -7.94
C ARG A 237 -7.21 -14.09 -7.02
N VAL A 238 -6.45 -14.34 -5.96
CA VAL A 238 -6.16 -13.35 -4.90
C VAL A 238 -5.35 -12.18 -5.44
N LEU A 239 -4.32 -12.43 -6.25
CA LEU A 239 -3.47 -11.39 -6.82
C LEU A 239 -4.11 -10.66 -8.01
N THR A 240 -5.30 -11.10 -8.43
CA THR A 240 -6.19 -10.36 -9.35
C THR A 240 -7.21 -9.52 -8.57
N TYR A 241 -7.91 -10.10 -7.61
CA TYR A 241 -8.97 -9.41 -6.85
C TYR A 241 -8.42 -8.29 -5.98
N ASP A 242 -7.27 -8.50 -5.34
CA ASP A 242 -6.70 -7.55 -4.40
C ASP A 242 -6.34 -6.20 -5.03
N PRO A 243 -5.47 -6.12 -6.07
CA PRO A 243 -5.27 -4.87 -6.80
C PRO A 243 -6.52 -4.47 -7.60
N GLY A 244 -7.36 -5.43 -8.00
CA GLY A 244 -8.61 -5.20 -8.72
C GLY A 244 -9.58 -4.34 -7.93
N MET A 245 -9.68 -4.54 -6.61
CA MET A 245 -10.46 -3.69 -5.71
C MET A 245 -10.01 -2.22 -5.80
N GLY A 246 -8.71 -1.97 -5.94
CA GLY A 246 -8.19 -0.63 -6.12
C GLY A 246 -8.58 0.01 -7.44
N ILE A 247 -8.59 -0.75 -8.54
CA ILE A 247 -9.10 -0.31 -9.84
C ILE A 247 -10.59 0.04 -9.73
N VAL A 248 -11.40 -0.85 -9.16
CA VAL A 248 -12.85 -0.64 -9.00
C VAL A 248 -13.13 0.60 -8.17
N ARG A 249 -12.51 0.72 -6.99
CA ARG A 249 -12.70 1.83 -6.06
C ARG A 249 -12.37 3.19 -6.69
N HIS A 250 -11.24 3.29 -7.40
CA HIS A 250 -10.84 4.56 -8.01
C HIS A 250 -11.63 4.87 -9.28
N ALA A 251 -12.07 3.85 -10.02
CA ALA A 251 -12.97 4.06 -11.15
C ALA A 251 -14.36 4.55 -10.68
N ASP A 252 -14.86 4.00 -9.57
CA ASP A 252 -16.11 4.43 -8.93
C ASP A 252 -16.05 5.90 -8.50
N ALA A 253 -14.94 6.31 -7.88
CA ALA A 253 -14.68 7.71 -7.52
C ALA A 253 -14.43 8.66 -8.72
N GLY A 254 -14.50 8.16 -9.95
CA GLY A 254 -14.45 8.98 -11.17
C GLY A 254 -13.06 9.25 -11.74
N TYR A 255 -12.00 8.58 -11.26
CA TYR A 255 -10.66 8.79 -11.82
C TYR A 255 -10.54 8.19 -13.22
N GLU A 256 -10.37 9.03 -14.24
CA GLU A 256 -10.29 8.61 -15.65
C GLU A 256 -9.23 7.53 -15.91
N ARG A 257 -8.08 7.64 -15.24
CA ARG A 257 -7.01 6.65 -15.32
C ARG A 257 -7.48 5.26 -14.87
N ALA A 258 -8.16 5.17 -13.73
CA ALA A 258 -8.70 3.90 -13.24
C ALA A 258 -9.84 3.38 -14.13
N ILE A 259 -10.68 4.27 -14.67
CA ILE A 259 -11.74 3.91 -15.64
C ILE A 259 -11.14 3.32 -16.92
N ASN A 260 -10.06 3.92 -17.45
CA ASN A 260 -9.38 3.43 -18.64
C ASN A 260 -8.69 2.09 -18.37
N ASN A 261 -7.99 1.97 -17.25
CA ASN A 261 -7.38 0.72 -16.80
C ASN A 261 -8.44 -0.40 -16.64
N ALA A 262 -9.60 -0.09 -16.07
CA ALA A 262 -10.70 -1.05 -15.95
C ALA A 262 -11.16 -1.58 -17.33
N LYS A 263 -11.23 -0.71 -18.34
CA LYS A 263 -11.58 -1.10 -19.72
C LYS A 263 -10.48 -1.94 -20.37
N GLU A 264 -9.23 -1.50 -20.27
CA GLU A 264 -8.05 -2.19 -20.83
C GLU A 264 -7.91 -3.60 -20.25
N TYR A 265 -7.98 -3.71 -18.92
CA TYR A 265 -7.85 -4.97 -18.20
C TYR A 265 -9.15 -5.78 -18.15
N LYS A 266 -10.24 -5.28 -18.74
CA LYS A 266 -11.56 -5.91 -18.78
C LYS A 266 -12.10 -6.24 -17.38
N VAL A 267 -11.84 -5.36 -16.41
CA VAL A 267 -12.41 -5.47 -15.05
C VAL A 267 -13.92 -5.27 -15.14
N ASN A 268 -14.68 -6.22 -14.60
CA ASN A 268 -16.13 -6.16 -14.61
C ASN A 268 -16.65 -5.19 -13.54
N ILE A 269 -17.05 -3.98 -13.95
CA ILE A 269 -17.66 -2.97 -13.08
C ILE A 269 -19.10 -2.74 -13.54
N PRO A 270 -20.12 -3.31 -12.85
CA PRO A 270 -21.51 -3.32 -13.34
C PRO A 270 -22.09 -1.95 -13.66
N MET A 271 -21.73 -0.92 -12.88
CA MET A 271 -22.25 0.44 -13.03
C MET A 271 -21.47 1.27 -14.07
N LEU A 272 -20.28 0.81 -14.48
CA LEU A 272 -19.47 1.50 -15.48
C LEU A 272 -20.03 1.17 -16.87
N LYS A 273 -20.79 2.11 -17.44
CA LYS A 273 -21.39 1.94 -18.78
C LYS A 273 -20.29 1.60 -19.80
N LYS A 274 -20.44 0.46 -20.48
CA LYS A 274 -19.71 0.18 -21.72
C LYS A 274 -20.15 1.22 -22.75
N LYS A 275 -19.35 2.26 -22.95
CA LYS A 275 -19.48 3.11 -24.15
C LYS A 275 -18.98 2.32 -25.35
#